data_AF-A0A7J4UQ49-F1
#
_entry.id   AF-A0A7J4UQ49-F1
#
_cell.length_a   1.000
_cell.length_b   1.000
_cell.length_c   1.000
_cell.angle_alpha   90.00
_cell.angle_beta   90.00
_cell.angle_gamma   90.00
#
_symmetry.space_group_name_H-M   'P 1'
#
loop_
_entity.id
_entity.type
_entity.pdbx_description
1 polymer ?
#
loop_
_entity_poly.entity_id
_entity_poly.type
_entity_poly.pdbx_seq_one_letter_code
_entity_poly.pdbx_strand_id
1 'polypeptide(L)'
;MADTQKRRKPSHRPRRDVPERDPIADWKPVTELGKLVKEGKITDIEDVFAKGYTILEPQIVDVLLPGLEEDLLLIGQAKGKFGGGQRRIFRQTQKKTREGNTIAFTTCAVVGNKNGYVGIATGKSKETVPARDKSKRKARLQLMQIRRGCGSWATDDRDANSIPFAVEGKCGSVKIKLMPAPRGTGL
;
A
#
# COMPACT_ATOMS: atom_id res chain seq x y z
N MET A 1 -59.62 25.83 3.41
CA MET A 1 -59.02 24.82 2.51
C MET A 1 -57.58 25.25 2.23
N ALA A 2 -56.61 24.66 2.93
CA ALA A 2 -55.20 24.98 2.76
C ALA A 2 -54.51 23.78 2.09
N ASP A 3 -54.14 23.96 0.83
CA ASP A 3 -53.46 22.96 0.01
C ASP A 3 -52.08 22.62 0.60
N THR A 4 -51.96 21.41 1.12
CA THR A 4 -50.70 20.90 1.65
C THR A 4 -49.85 20.37 0.49
N GLN A 5 -48.99 21.23 -0.06
CA GLN A 5 -48.03 20.85 -1.09
C GLN A 5 -47.04 19.80 -0.55
N LYS A 6 -47.28 18.52 -0.89
CA LYS A 6 -46.35 17.41 -0.64
C LYS A 6 -45.02 17.68 -1.37
N ARG A 7 -43.96 17.94 -0.60
CA ARG A 7 -42.57 18.00 -1.09
C ARG A 7 -42.20 16.68 -1.79
N ARG A 8 -42.05 16.72 -3.12
CA ARG A 8 -41.57 15.58 -3.93
C ARG A 8 -40.12 15.29 -3.55
N LYS A 9 -39.82 14.06 -3.12
CA LYS A 9 -38.43 13.60 -2.88
C LYS A 9 -37.66 13.64 -4.21
N PRO A 10 -36.39 14.08 -4.22
CA PRO A 10 -35.59 14.09 -5.44
C PRO A 10 -35.40 12.66 -5.96
N SER A 11 -35.68 12.44 -7.24
CA SER A 11 -35.47 11.15 -7.92
C SER A 11 -33.99 10.78 -7.86
N HIS A 12 -33.67 9.65 -7.24
CA HIS A 12 -32.33 9.05 -7.29
C HIS A 12 -32.03 8.70 -8.74
N ARG A 13 -31.23 9.52 -9.43
CA ARG A 13 -30.74 9.14 -10.76
C ARG A 13 -29.81 7.94 -10.54
N PRO A 14 -30.03 6.79 -11.21
CA PRO A 14 -29.06 5.70 -11.17
C PRO A 14 -27.72 6.28 -11.63
N ARG A 15 -26.65 6.01 -10.87
CA ARG A 15 -25.30 6.34 -11.30
C ARG A 15 -25.11 5.63 -12.65
N ARG A 16 -24.68 6.37 -13.68
CA ARG A 16 -24.29 5.76 -14.95
C ARG A 16 -23.24 4.71 -14.64
N ASP A 17 -23.51 3.47 -15.03
CA ASP A 17 -22.55 2.38 -14.94
C ASP A 17 -21.35 2.77 -15.79
N VAL A 18 -20.26 3.14 -15.13
CA VAL A 18 -18.98 3.33 -15.78
C VAL A 18 -18.50 1.94 -16.15
N PRO A 19 -18.21 1.63 -17.43
CA PRO A 19 -17.73 0.31 -17.81
C PRO A 19 -16.48 -0.01 -16.99
N GLU A 20 -16.53 -1.13 -16.28
CA GLU A 20 -15.41 -1.65 -15.50
C GLU A 20 -14.30 -2.00 -16.49
N ARG A 21 -13.27 -1.13 -16.56
CA ARG A 21 -12.12 -1.37 -17.41
C ARG A 21 -11.22 -2.33 -16.67
N ASP A 22 -11.03 -3.53 -17.20
CA ASP A 22 -10.04 -4.47 -16.69
C ASP A 22 -8.64 -3.87 -16.91
N PRO A 23 -7.95 -3.41 -15.84
CA PRO A 23 -6.69 -2.69 -15.97
C PRO A 23 -5.57 -3.55 -16.56
N ILE A 24 -5.75 -4.88 -16.54
CA ILE A 24 -4.81 -5.86 -17.09
C ILE A 24 -4.93 -5.97 -18.61
N ALA A 25 -6.15 -5.91 -19.17
CA ALA A 25 -6.38 -6.04 -20.60
C ALA A 25 -5.85 -4.81 -21.36
N ASP A 26 -5.99 -3.62 -20.77
CA ASP A 26 -5.54 -2.34 -21.35
C ASP A 26 -4.02 -2.10 -21.21
N TRP A 27 -3.31 -2.94 -20.45
CA TRP A 27 -1.88 -2.73 -20.18
C TRP A 27 -1.01 -3.05 -21.41
N LYS A 28 -0.31 -2.02 -21.91
CA LYS A 28 0.71 -2.15 -22.97
C LYS A 28 2.11 -2.00 -22.33
N PRO A 29 2.85 -3.10 -22.10
CA PRO A 29 4.14 -3.03 -21.44
C PRO A 29 5.17 -2.34 -22.33
N VAL A 30 6.01 -1.51 -21.71
CA VAL A 30 7.11 -0.81 -22.40
C VAL A 30 8.43 -1.50 -22.09
N THR A 31 8.59 -1.94 -20.84
CA THR A 31 9.77 -2.65 -20.35
C THR A 31 9.89 -4.06 -20.89
N GLU A 32 11.13 -4.56 -20.98
CA GLU A 32 11.43 -5.95 -21.37
C GLU A 32 10.77 -6.94 -20.41
N LEU A 33 10.89 -6.69 -19.09
CA LEU A 33 10.23 -7.50 -18.07
C LEU A 33 8.71 -7.52 -18.26
N GLY A 34 8.09 -6.36 -18.50
CA GLY A 34 6.65 -6.28 -18.76
C GLY A 34 6.22 -7.07 -19.99
N LYS A 35 7.01 -7.09 -21.06
CA LYS A 35 6.75 -7.90 -22.26
C LYS A 35 6.86 -9.40 -21.94
N LEU A 36 7.92 -9.82 -21.26
CA LEU A 36 8.12 -11.22 -20.87
C LEU A 36 7.00 -11.76 -19.97
N VAL A 37 6.53 -10.92 -19.02
CA VAL A 37 5.41 -11.27 -18.12
C VAL A 37 4.10 -11.32 -18.91
N LYS A 38 3.85 -10.38 -19.83
CA LYS A 38 2.65 -10.39 -20.67
C LYS A 38 2.62 -11.57 -21.64
N GLU A 39 3.78 -11.98 -22.15
CA GLU A 39 3.94 -13.19 -22.97
C GLU A 39 3.78 -14.49 -22.16
N GLY A 40 3.80 -14.43 -20.83
CA GLY A 40 3.68 -15.59 -19.95
C GLY A 40 4.99 -16.39 -19.77
N LYS A 41 6.14 -15.84 -20.17
CA LYS A 41 7.45 -16.50 -20.00
C LYS A 41 7.93 -16.50 -18.55
N ILE A 42 7.46 -15.52 -17.76
CA ILE A 42 7.73 -15.42 -16.32
C ILE A 42 6.38 -15.46 -15.62
N THR A 43 6.12 -16.56 -14.92
CA THR A 43 4.91 -16.79 -14.13
C THR A 43 5.10 -16.44 -12.67
N ASP A 44 6.32 -16.66 -12.16
CA ASP A 44 6.62 -16.53 -10.75
C ASP A 44 7.43 -15.27 -10.45
N ILE A 45 7.08 -14.59 -9.37
CA ILE A 45 7.79 -13.39 -8.93
C ILE A 45 9.18 -13.72 -8.37
N GLU A 46 9.39 -14.95 -7.92
CA GLU A 46 10.68 -15.43 -7.41
C GLU A 46 11.76 -15.39 -8.49
N ASP A 47 11.40 -15.75 -9.73
CA ASP A 47 12.30 -15.66 -10.89
C ASP A 47 12.74 -14.23 -11.17
N VAL A 48 11.84 -13.26 -10.96
CA VAL A 48 12.14 -11.83 -11.13
C VAL A 48 13.20 -11.40 -10.11
N PHE A 49 13.04 -11.81 -8.85
CA PHE A 49 14.00 -11.49 -7.80
C PHE A 49 15.32 -12.25 -7.94
N ALA A 50 15.29 -13.53 -8.34
CA ALA A 50 16.47 -14.37 -8.52
C ALA A 50 17.37 -13.87 -9.67
N LYS A 51 16.76 -13.40 -10.76
CA LYS A 51 17.48 -12.79 -11.90
C LYS A 51 17.89 -11.34 -11.63
N GLY A 52 17.44 -10.75 -10.52
CA GLY A 52 17.78 -9.37 -10.14
C GLY A 52 17.13 -8.30 -11.00
N TYR A 53 15.99 -8.59 -11.64
CA TYR A 53 15.27 -7.60 -12.44
C TYR A 53 14.66 -6.52 -11.54
N THR A 54 14.63 -5.29 -12.05
CA THR A 54 13.97 -4.17 -11.36
C THR A 54 12.53 -4.02 -11.84
N ILE A 55 11.60 -3.90 -10.90
CA ILE A 55 10.18 -3.72 -11.20
C ILE A 55 9.91 -2.23 -11.41
N LEU A 56 9.62 -1.85 -12.65
CA LEU A 56 9.35 -0.45 -13.03
C LEU A 56 7.88 -0.18 -13.36
N GLU A 57 7.10 -1.23 -13.62
CA GLU A 57 5.68 -1.15 -13.94
C GLU A 57 4.87 -1.85 -12.83
N PRO A 58 3.89 -1.18 -12.19
CA PRO A 58 3.10 -1.76 -11.10
C PRO A 58 2.24 -2.94 -11.57
N GLN A 59 1.81 -2.94 -12.83
CA GLN A 59 0.96 -3.97 -13.41
C GLN A 59 1.63 -5.35 -13.43
N ILE A 60 2.97 -5.39 -13.49
CA ILE A 60 3.74 -6.63 -13.38
C ILE A 60 3.40 -7.35 -12.07
N VAL A 61 3.31 -6.60 -10.97
CA VAL A 61 2.98 -7.16 -9.66
C VAL A 61 1.52 -7.60 -9.60
N ASP A 62 0.61 -6.85 -10.21
CA ASP A 62 -0.81 -7.19 -10.24
C ASP A 62 -1.07 -8.51 -11.01
N VAL A 63 -0.27 -8.79 -12.05
CA VAL A 63 -0.35 -10.05 -12.81
C VAL A 63 0.32 -11.21 -12.09
N LEU A 64 1.51 -11.01 -11.53
CA LEU A 64 2.28 -12.08 -10.88
C LEU A 64 1.73 -12.47 -9.49
N LEU A 65 1.09 -11.52 -8.79
CA LEU A 65 0.54 -11.74 -7.44
C LEU A 65 -0.91 -11.26 -7.35
N PRO A 66 -1.88 -12.00 -7.92
CA PRO A 66 -3.30 -11.71 -7.73
C PRO A 66 -3.68 -11.98 -6.27
N GLY A 67 -4.31 -11.01 -5.59
CA GLY A 67 -4.68 -11.11 -4.17
C GLY A 67 -3.82 -10.29 -3.21
N LEU A 68 -3.07 -9.33 -3.73
CA LEU A 68 -2.27 -8.41 -2.95
C LEU A 68 -3.18 -7.45 -2.14
N GLU A 69 -3.07 -7.48 -0.81
CA GLU A 69 -3.81 -6.57 0.07
C GLU A 69 -3.11 -5.20 0.13
N GLU A 70 -3.90 -4.14 0.24
CA GLU A 70 -3.41 -2.77 0.38
C GLU A 70 -3.94 -2.16 1.67
N ASP A 71 -3.04 -1.60 2.49
CA ASP A 71 -3.40 -0.83 3.68
C ASP A 71 -2.74 0.55 3.67
N LEU A 72 -3.39 1.51 4.32
CA LEU A 72 -2.92 2.89 4.41
C LEU A 72 -2.58 3.23 5.86
N LEU A 73 -1.30 3.52 6.09
CA LEU A 73 -0.83 3.86 7.42
C LEU A 73 -1.33 5.23 7.88
N LEU A 74 -1.72 5.31 9.15
CA LEU A 74 -2.21 6.53 9.79
C LEU A 74 -1.04 7.43 10.22
N ILE A 75 -0.47 8.17 9.26
CA ILE A 75 0.68 9.06 9.49
C ILE A 75 0.25 10.48 9.90
N GLY A 76 -0.95 10.89 9.50
CA GLY A 76 -1.50 12.20 9.80
C GLY A 76 -1.98 12.35 11.23
N GLN A 77 -1.99 13.58 11.72
CA GLN A 77 -2.70 13.95 12.94
C GLN A 77 -3.67 15.09 12.63
N ALA A 78 -4.93 14.92 12.99
CA ALA A 78 -5.89 16.02 13.05
C ALA A 78 -5.67 16.78 14.35
N LYS A 79 -5.58 18.11 14.31
CA LYS A 79 -5.49 18.92 15.53
C LYS A 79 -6.88 18.97 16.17
N GLY A 80 -7.04 18.37 17.35
CA GLY A 80 -8.25 18.51 18.17
C GLY A 80 -8.24 19.81 18.99
N LYS A 81 -9.38 20.14 19.61
CA LYS A 81 -9.60 21.37 20.39
C LYS A 81 -8.65 21.53 21.60
N PHE A 82 -8.00 20.45 22.04
CA PHE A 82 -7.12 20.42 23.23
C PHE A 82 -5.78 19.69 22.99
N GLY A 83 -5.26 19.70 21.77
CA GLY A 83 -4.00 18.99 21.45
C GLY A 83 -4.12 17.45 21.38
N GLY A 84 -5.23 16.88 21.85
CA GLY A 84 -5.63 15.50 21.57
C GLY A 84 -5.98 15.35 20.09
N GLY A 85 -5.03 14.87 19.29
CA GLY A 85 -5.21 14.71 17.85
C GLY A 85 -5.54 13.28 17.45
N GLN A 86 -6.60 13.09 16.66
CA GLN A 86 -6.92 11.80 16.06
C GLN A 86 -5.96 11.49 14.90
N ARG A 87 -5.48 10.24 14.83
CA ARG A 87 -4.65 9.80 13.69
C ARG A 87 -5.48 9.73 12.41
N ARG A 88 -4.91 10.18 11.29
CA ARG A 88 -5.52 10.18 9.96
C ARG A 88 -4.57 9.56 8.95
N ILE A 89 -5.12 9.10 7.82
CA ILE A 89 -4.36 8.53 6.71
C ILE A 89 -3.40 9.57 6.09
N PHE A 90 -3.80 10.84 6.04
CA PHE A 90 -3.07 11.89 5.34
C PHE A 90 -2.27 12.77 6.29
N ARG A 91 -0.97 12.88 6.05
CA ARG A 91 -0.11 13.89 6.68
C ARG A 91 -0.14 15.18 5.87
N GLN A 92 -0.77 16.21 6.40
CA GLN A 92 -0.76 17.54 5.81
C GLN A 92 0.56 18.26 6.14
N THR A 93 1.29 18.67 5.11
CA THR A 93 2.51 19.49 5.24
C THR A 93 2.27 20.82 4.54
N GLN A 94 2.77 21.92 5.10
CA GLN A 94 2.63 23.24 4.51
C GLN A 94 4.01 23.88 4.32
N LYS A 95 4.27 24.42 3.12
CA LYS A 95 5.44 25.25 2.82
C LYS A 95 4.99 26.72 2.82
N LYS A 96 5.67 27.57 3.58
CA LYS A 96 5.44 29.02 3.55
C LYS A 96 6.07 29.62 2.28
N THR A 97 5.30 30.39 1.53
CA THR A 97 5.73 31.17 0.37
C THR A 97 5.30 32.62 0.56
N ARG A 98 5.84 33.54 -0.28
CA ARG A 98 5.51 34.97 -0.21
C ARG A 98 4.01 35.23 -0.42
N GLU A 99 3.40 34.44 -1.29
CA GLU A 99 1.97 34.53 -1.67
C GLU A 99 1.04 33.74 -0.73
N GLY A 100 1.56 33.02 0.28
CA GLY A 100 0.74 32.28 1.24
C GLY A 100 1.33 30.94 1.69
N ASN A 101 0.47 30.02 2.11
CA ASN A 101 0.89 28.66 2.49
C ASN A 101 0.54 27.69 1.35
N THR A 102 1.53 27.03 0.78
CA THR A 102 1.30 25.93 -0.17
C THR A 102 1.16 24.61 0.59
N ILE A 103 0.01 23.96 0.49
CA ILE A 103 -0.31 22.70 1.17
C ILE A 103 0.07 21.50 0.29
N ALA A 104 0.58 20.44 0.90
CA ALA A 104 0.75 19.14 0.28
C ALA A 104 0.30 18.03 1.23
N PHE A 105 -0.28 16.98 0.67
CA PHE A 105 -0.70 15.79 1.39
C PHE A 105 0.28 14.66 1.10
N THR A 106 0.76 14.04 2.18
CA THR A 106 1.60 12.84 2.13
C THR A 106 0.83 11.67 2.69
N THR A 107 0.86 10.54 1.98
CA THR A 107 0.24 9.27 2.38
C THR A 107 1.29 8.17 2.32
N CYS A 108 1.20 7.17 3.20
CA CYS A 108 2.00 5.94 3.10
C CYS A 108 1.07 4.76 2.90
N ALA A 109 1.42 3.93 1.94
CA ALA A 109 0.73 2.68 1.66
C ALA A 109 1.68 1.52 1.96
N VAL A 110 1.11 0.48 2.55
CA VAL A 110 1.73 -0.84 2.69
C VAL A 110 0.93 -1.80 1.83
N VAL A 111 1.62 -2.63 1.09
CA VAL A 111 1.04 -3.59 0.16
C VAL A 111 1.67 -4.94 0.45
N GLY A 112 0.90 -6.03 0.48
CA GLY A 112 1.47 -7.35 0.75
C GLY A 112 0.47 -8.49 0.67
N ASN A 113 0.98 -9.71 0.49
CA ASN A 113 0.16 -10.92 0.33
C ASN A 113 0.13 -11.80 1.59
N LYS A 114 0.56 -11.26 2.75
CA LYS A 114 0.74 -11.98 4.04
C LYS A 114 1.64 -13.22 3.95
N ASN A 115 2.26 -13.48 2.80
CA ASN A 115 3.00 -14.69 2.48
C ASN A 115 4.46 -14.36 2.11
N GLY A 116 5.06 -13.43 2.85
CA GLY A 116 6.47 -13.07 2.68
C GLY A 116 6.75 -11.99 1.63
N TYR A 117 5.75 -11.43 0.96
CA TYR A 117 5.95 -10.26 0.09
C TYR A 117 5.29 -9.03 0.70
N VAL A 118 6.09 -7.96 0.83
CA VAL A 118 5.65 -6.68 1.37
C VAL A 118 6.27 -5.57 0.55
N GLY A 119 5.53 -4.50 0.31
CA GLY A 119 6.04 -3.26 -0.27
C GLY A 119 5.53 -2.08 0.55
N ILE A 120 6.39 -1.09 0.78
CA ILE A 120 6.04 0.12 1.51
C ILE A 120 6.51 1.34 0.73
N ALA A 121 5.62 2.33 0.57
CA ALA A 121 6.01 3.56 -0.10
C ALA A 121 5.20 4.78 0.34
N THR A 122 5.81 5.95 0.17
CA THR A 122 5.17 7.25 0.40
C THR A 122 4.82 7.95 -0.92
N GLY A 123 3.63 8.55 -0.95
CA GLY A 123 3.10 9.37 -2.03
C GLY A 123 2.86 10.79 -1.54
N LYS A 124 3.21 11.79 -2.35
CA LYS A 124 2.97 13.21 -2.07
C LYS A 124 2.32 13.89 -3.27
N SER A 125 1.25 14.65 -3.01
CA SER A 125 0.54 15.47 -4.00
C SER A 125 -0.09 16.72 -3.36
N LYS A 126 -0.63 17.62 -4.19
CA LYS A 126 -1.42 18.78 -3.74
C LYS A 126 -2.83 18.39 -3.27
N GLU A 127 -3.32 17.24 -3.75
CA GLU A 127 -4.64 16.69 -3.44
C GLU A 127 -4.53 15.31 -2.75
N THR A 128 -5.59 14.87 -2.11
CA THR A 128 -5.61 13.64 -1.30
C THR A 128 -5.68 12.36 -2.13
N VAL A 129 -6.58 12.29 -3.13
CA VAL A 129 -6.77 11.09 -3.97
C VAL A 129 -5.50 10.78 -4.78
N PRO A 130 -4.88 11.74 -5.48
CA PRO A 130 -3.64 11.46 -6.22
C PRO A 130 -2.47 11.09 -5.31
N ALA A 131 -2.43 11.59 -4.07
CA ALA A 131 -1.39 11.19 -3.11
C ALA A 131 -1.54 9.71 -2.70
N ARG A 132 -2.78 9.27 -2.44
CA ARG A 132 -3.13 7.88 -2.12
C ARG A 132 -2.79 6.94 -3.27
N ASP A 133 -3.19 7.27 -4.49
CA ASP A 133 -2.96 6.39 -5.64
C ASP A 133 -1.46 6.32 -5.97
N LYS A 134 -0.74 7.43 -5.82
CA LYS A 134 0.72 7.48 -5.97
C LYS A 134 1.44 6.64 -4.92
N SER A 135 0.97 6.61 -3.66
CA SER A 135 1.58 5.73 -2.64
C SER A 135 1.34 4.26 -2.97
N LYS A 136 0.11 3.88 -3.36
CA LYS A 136 -0.23 2.50 -3.75
C LYS A 136 0.60 2.03 -4.94
N ARG A 137 0.73 2.87 -5.97
CA ARG A 137 1.54 2.58 -7.15
C ARG A 137 3.00 2.36 -6.80
N LYS A 138 3.59 3.23 -5.99
CA LYS A 138 4.99 3.10 -5.56
C LYS A 138 5.22 1.90 -4.64
N ALA A 139 4.26 1.56 -3.79
CA ALA A 139 4.39 0.44 -2.88
C ALA A 139 4.50 -0.89 -3.64
N ARG A 140 3.75 -1.05 -4.74
CA ARG A 140 3.92 -2.18 -5.67
C ARG A 140 5.31 -2.22 -6.30
N LEU A 141 5.84 -1.08 -6.75
CA LEU A 141 7.18 -1.01 -7.34
C LEU A 141 8.28 -1.37 -6.33
N GLN A 142 8.07 -1.07 -5.05
CA GLN A 142 9.01 -1.32 -3.96
C GLN A 142 8.68 -2.61 -3.20
N LEU A 143 8.21 -3.64 -3.92
CA LEU A 143 7.97 -4.95 -3.34
C LEU A 143 9.30 -5.61 -2.96
N MET A 144 9.36 -6.18 -1.77
CA MET A 144 10.48 -6.92 -1.22
C MET A 144 10.02 -8.30 -0.75
N GLN A 145 10.87 -9.30 -0.97
CA GLN A 145 10.71 -10.64 -0.43
C GLN A 145 11.32 -10.70 0.97
N ILE A 146 10.56 -11.23 1.92
CA ILE A 146 10.94 -11.42 3.32
C ILE A 146 11.09 -12.91 3.58
N ARG A 147 12.26 -13.28 4.11
CA ARG A 147 12.51 -14.63 4.60
C ARG A 147 11.77 -14.84 5.93
N ARG A 148 10.94 -15.87 5.99
CA ARG A 148 10.21 -16.29 7.18
C ARG A 148 10.71 -17.67 7.62
N GLY A 149 10.50 -18.00 8.88
CA GLY A 149 10.90 -19.30 9.45
C GLY A 149 10.49 -19.42 10.92
N CYS A 150 11.00 -20.45 11.60
CA CYS A 150 10.91 -20.56 13.05
C CYS A 150 12.32 -20.39 13.62
N GLY A 151 12.59 -19.24 14.24
CA GLY A 151 13.88 -18.95 14.89
C GLY A 151 13.81 -19.00 16.41
N SER A 152 12.70 -19.47 16.99
CA SER A 152 12.51 -19.47 18.43
C SER A 152 13.23 -20.67 19.05
N TRP A 153 13.93 -20.44 20.15
CA TRP A 153 14.49 -21.52 20.97
C TRP A 153 13.42 -22.52 21.46
N ALA A 154 12.18 -22.06 21.66
CA ALA A 154 11.13 -22.83 22.33
C ALA A 154 10.34 -23.78 21.41
N THR A 155 10.54 -23.72 20.09
CA THR A 155 9.68 -24.45 19.15
C THR A 155 10.46 -24.86 17.91
N ASP A 156 10.34 -26.13 17.51
CA ASP A 156 10.98 -26.71 16.31
C ASP A 156 9.96 -26.92 15.18
N ASP A 157 9.05 -25.96 15.02
CA ASP A 157 8.02 -26.01 13.98
C ASP A 157 8.61 -25.75 12.60
N ARG A 158 8.20 -26.54 11.61
CA ARG A 158 8.59 -26.33 10.19
C ARG A 158 7.85 -25.19 9.50
N ASP A 159 6.80 -24.68 10.14
CA ASP A 159 5.96 -23.63 9.57
C ASP A 159 6.58 -22.24 9.74
N ALA A 160 6.46 -21.43 8.69
CA ALA A 160 7.06 -20.10 8.59
C ALA A 160 6.22 -19.03 9.33
N ASN A 161 6.09 -19.18 10.65
CA ASN A 161 5.26 -18.31 11.49
C ASN A 161 5.97 -17.06 12.01
N SER A 162 7.31 -17.07 12.07
CA SER A 162 8.12 -16.00 12.64
C SER A 162 9.32 -15.65 11.73
N ILE A 163 10.31 -14.97 12.30
CA ILE A 163 11.58 -14.63 11.66
C ILE A 163 12.63 -15.69 12.05
N PRO A 164 13.55 -16.10 11.17
CA PRO A 164 14.55 -17.12 11.50
C PRO A 164 15.61 -16.67 12.52
N PHE A 165 15.91 -15.37 12.60
CA PHE A 165 16.88 -14.81 13.55
C PHE A 165 16.49 -13.38 13.94
N ALA A 166 17.03 -12.89 15.06
CA ALA A 166 16.76 -11.52 15.49
C ALA A 166 17.36 -10.52 14.50
N VAL A 167 16.57 -9.52 14.10
CA VAL A 167 16.99 -8.47 13.17
C VAL A 167 16.80 -7.10 13.80
N GLU A 168 17.77 -6.20 13.55
CA GLU A 168 17.72 -4.83 14.00
C GLU A 168 17.64 -3.90 12.78
N GLY A 169 16.74 -2.93 12.84
CA GLY A 169 16.55 -1.89 11.84
C GLY A 169 16.68 -0.50 12.47
N LYS A 170 17.35 0.41 11.79
CA LYS A 170 17.49 1.80 12.22
C LYS A 170 17.05 2.75 11.11
N CYS A 171 16.23 3.73 11.47
CA CYS A 171 15.88 4.85 10.60
C CYS A 171 15.89 6.14 11.43
N GLY A 172 16.89 7.01 11.21
CA GLY A 172 17.09 8.21 12.01
C GLY A 172 17.42 7.88 13.47
N SER A 173 16.61 8.40 14.40
CA SER A 173 16.71 8.09 15.84
C SER A 173 15.97 6.82 16.26
N VAL A 174 15.09 6.29 15.40
CA VAL A 174 14.28 5.11 15.71
C VAL A 174 15.11 3.85 15.46
N LYS A 175 15.17 2.98 16.48
CA LYS A 175 15.76 1.64 16.42
C LYS A 175 14.66 0.63 16.74
N ILE A 176 14.51 -0.38 15.89
CA ILE A 176 13.55 -1.46 16.05
C ILE A 176 14.34 -2.77 16.07
N LYS A 177 14.07 -3.61 17.06
CA LYS A 177 14.60 -4.97 17.14
C LYS A 177 13.44 -5.93 17.04
N LEU A 178 13.45 -6.80 16.03
CA LEU A 178 12.51 -7.90 15.90
C LEU A 178 13.20 -9.17 16.38
N MET A 179 12.56 -9.89 17.30
CA MET A 179 13.05 -11.16 17.83
C MET A 179 12.10 -12.28 17.44
N PRO A 180 12.62 -13.49 17.19
CA PRO A 180 11.78 -14.65 16.91
C PRO A 180 10.90 -14.98 18.11
N ALA A 181 9.64 -15.33 17.85
CA ALA A 181 8.66 -15.67 18.86
C ALA A 181 8.02 -17.05 18.54
N PRO A 182 7.66 -17.84 19.58
CA PRO A 182 6.96 -19.10 19.39
C PRO A 182 5.52 -18.88 18.86
N ARG A 183 4.86 -19.95 18.42
CA ARG A 183 3.47 -19.84 17.94
C ARG A 183 2.53 -19.40 19.06
N GLY A 184 1.52 -18.61 18.70
CA GLY A 184 0.48 -18.15 19.62
C GLY A 184 0.83 -16.90 20.42
N THR A 185 2.05 -16.36 20.32
CA THR A 185 2.42 -15.08 20.98
C THR A 185 1.66 -13.89 20.40
N GLY A 186 1.23 -13.98 19.14
CA GLY A 186 0.57 -12.88 18.43
C GLY A 186 1.55 -11.77 18.01
N LEU A 187 0.99 -10.68 17.48
CA LEU A 187 1.65 -9.41 17.22
C LEU A 187 0.91 -8.30 17.98
#